data_AF-A0A022FS17-F1
#
_entry.id   AF-A0A022FS17-F1
#
_cell.length_a   1.000
_cell.length_b   1.000
_cell.length_c   1.000
_cell.angle_alpha   90.00
_cell.angle_beta   90.00
_cell.angle_gamma   90.00
#
_symmetry.space_group_name_H-M   'P 1'
#
loop_
_entity.id
_entity.type
_entity.pdbx_description
1 polymer ?
#
loop_
_entity_poly.entity_id
_entity_poly.type
_entity_poly.pdbx_seq_one_letter_code
_entity_poly.pdbx_strand_id
1 'polypeptide(L)'
;MPSWINGTINRKDLWREIEAYFSNVVDRYGDIIDSWDVVNEALEQNGNRAGALREGLLSHILGDDYIASAFILAKQLAPAIPLVYNDFGPEYSFTKTRSILRLLEGLKRKEIPVARFGLQAHLSTTMKIDQLSLKTLARELQAMNIDLIITELDIRNRSAFLDEAGVNNVCANKVREFLEPIFSIAAPRQIVTWGLLDGYSWLSSKMYKTNSLPQRPLPLDENGKRKPMWSVLRQFLCG
;
A
#
# COMPACT_ATOMS: atom_id res chain seq x y z
N MET A 1 -12.97 -8.13 7.59
CA MET A 1 -13.69 -7.45 8.70
C MET A 1 -14.40 -8.51 9.54
N PRO A 2 -14.34 -8.46 10.88
CA PRO A 2 -15.06 -9.41 11.73
C PRO A 2 -16.56 -9.42 11.43
N SER A 3 -17.19 -10.61 11.48
CA SER A 3 -18.60 -10.80 11.10
C SER A 3 -19.60 -10.04 11.97
N TRP A 4 -19.21 -9.68 13.20
CA TRP A 4 -20.04 -8.90 14.11
C TRP A 4 -20.09 -7.41 13.77
N ILE A 5 -19.20 -6.91 12.90
CA ILE A 5 -19.32 -5.57 12.30
C ILE A 5 -20.19 -5.70 11.04
N ASN A 6 -21.50 -5.72 11.22
CA ASN A 6 -22.49 -6.05 10.18
C ASN A 6 -23.52 -4.93 9.90
N GLY A 7 -23.23 -3.70 10.31
CA GLY A 7 -24.06 -2.51 10.03
C GLY A 7 -25.19 -2.24 11.01
N THR A 8 -25.44 -3.13 11.97
CA THR A 8 -26.37 -2.86 13.09
C THR A 8 -25.68 -2.21 14.28
N ILE A 9 -24.35 -2.20 14.31
CA ILE A 9 -23.56 -1.52 15.34
C ILE A 9 -23.62 0.00 15.15
N ASN A 10 -23.91 0.72 16.23
CA ASN A 10 -23.90 2.19 16.18
C ASN A 10 -22.48 2.75 16.25
N ARG A 11 -22.32 4.03 15.91
CA ARG A 11 -21.01 4.73 15.91
C ARG A 11 -20.25 4.62 17.23
N LYS A 12 -20.94 4.77 18.36
CA LYS A 12 -20.31 4.76 19.69
C LYS A 12 -19.75 3.38 20.03
N ASP A 13 -20.55 2.34 19.82
CA ASP A 13 -20.13 0.97 20.09
C ASP A 13 -19.03 0.54 19.12
N LEU A 14 -19.09 0.94 17.84
CA LEU A 14 -18.01 0.66 16.90
C LEU A 14 -16.67 1.31 17.32
N TRP A 15 -16.68 2.55 17.82
CA TRP A 15 -15.46 3.17 18.36
C TRP A 15 -14.93 2.46 19.59
N ARG A 16 -15.80 1.97 20.48
CA ARG A 16 -15.38 1.15 21.64
C ARG A 16 -14.66 -0.12 21.18
N GLU A 17 -15.18 -0.77 20.15
CA GLU A 17 -14.55 -1.98 19.61
C GLU A 17 -13.24 -1.69 18.89
N ILE A 18 -13.13 -0.56 18.18
CA ILE A 18 -11.87 -0.11 17.58
C ILE A 18 -10.83 0.19 18.65
N GLU A 19 -11.20 0.90 19.71
CA GLU A 19 -10.31 1.19 20.85
C GLU A 19 -9.84 -0.08 21.55
N ALA A 20 -10.75 -1.05 21.77
CA ALA A 20 -10.40 -2.34 22.32
C ALA A 20 -9.43 -3.11 21.39
N TYR A 21 -9.69 -3.11 20.09
CA TYR A 21 -8.80 -3.75 19.10
C TYR A 21 -7.41 -3.08 19.10
N PHE A 22 -7.35 -1.75 19.06
CA PHE A 22 -6.09 -1.00 19.06
C PHE A 22 -5.29 -1.28 20.33
N SER A 23 -5.95 -1.22 21.50
CA SER A 23 -5.31 -1.51 22.78
C SER A 23 -4.74 -2.92 22.82
N ASN A 24 -5.48 -3.92 22.35
CA ASN A 24 -5.03 -5.32 22.31
C ASN A 24 -3.84 -5.55 21.36
N VAL A 25 -3.82 -4.85 20.21
CA VAL A 25 -2.69 -4.93 19.26
C VAL A 25 -1.44 -4.31 19.87
N VAL A 26 -1.58 -3.12 20.48
CA VAL A 26 -0.45 -2.40 21.08
C VAL A 26 0.08 -3.13 22.31
N ASP A 27 -0.77 -3.62 23.19
CA ASP A 27 -0.38 -4.40 24.37
C ASP A 27 0.41 -5.66 23.99
N ARG A 28 -0.01 -6.34 22.92
CA ARG A 28 0.63 -7.59 22.50
C ARG A 28 1.89 -7.40 21.67
N TYR A 29 1.95 -6.37 20.84
CA TYR A 29 2.96 -6.27 19.78
C TYR A 29 3.67 -4.91 19.72
N GLY A 30 3.32 -3.95 20.57
CA GLY A 30 3.79 -2.57 20.47
C GLY A 30 5.32 -2.43 20.52
N ASP A 31 5.99 -3.31 21.25
CA ASP A 31 7.46 -3.30 21.39
C ASP A 31 8.20 -3.91 20.19
N ILE A 32 7.49 -4.61 19.29
CA ILE A 32 8.10 -5.34 18.16
C ILE A 32 7.66 -4.83 16.78
N ILE A 33 6.71 -3.90 16.72
CA ILE A 33 6.22 -3.32 15.47
C ILE A 33 7.10 -2.14 15.05
N ASP A 34 7.74 -2.22 13.87
CA ASP A 34 8.51 -1.10 13.30
C ASP A 34 7.61 0.04 12.78
N SER A 35 6.43 -0.29 12.26
CA SER A 35 5.38 0.66 11.89
C SER A 35 4.04 -0.01 11.74
N TRP A 36 2.96 0.75 11.91
CA TRP A 36 1.60 0.23 11.88
C TRP A 36 0.73 0.93 10.83
N ASP A 37 0.17 0.15 9.90
CA ASP A 37 -0.88 0.59 8.98
C ASP A 37 -2.19 0.78 9.75
N VAL A 38 -2.40 2.00 10.25
CA VAL A 38 -3.58 2.35 11.08
C VAL A 38 -4.84 2.38 10.22
N VAL A 39 -4.73 2.89 8.99
CA VAL A 39 -5.82 2.98 8.02
C VAL A 39 -5.31 2.51 6.66
N ASN A 40 -6.07 1.59 6.06
CA ASN A 40 -5.76 0.99 4.76
C ASN A 40 -6.88 1.30 3.74
N GLU A 41 -6.52 1.75 2.54
CA GLU A 41 -7.42 1.88 1.37
C GLU A 41 -8.69 2.71 1.59
N ALA A 42 -8.60 3.79 2.36
CA ALA A 42 -9.76 4.58 2.74
C ALA A 42 -10.28 5.52 1.64
N LEU A 43 -9.54 5.70 0.55
CA LEU A 43 -9.89 6.61 -0.53
C LEU A 43 -10.41 5.85 -1.76
N GLU A 44 -11.40 6.44 -2.44
CA GLU A 44 -11.94 5.89 -3.68
C GLU A 44 -10.87 5.67 -4.76
N GLN A 45 -11.02 4.59 -5.54
CA GLN A 45 -10.08 4.26 -6.61
C GLN A 45 -10.27 5.17 -7.85
N ASN A 46 -11.53 5.39 -8.23
CA ASN A 46 -11.92 6.07 -9.47
C ASN A 46 -12.80 7.31 -9.22
N GLY A 47 -12.70 7.90 -8.03
CA GLY A 47 -13.58 8.99 -7.62
C GLY A 47 -13.52 10.18 -8.58
N ASN A 48 -14.68 10.66 -9.02
CA ASN A 48 -14.83 11.92 -9.78
C ASN A 48 -14.42 13.17 -8.95
N ARG A 49 -14.12 13.00 -7.66
CA ARG A 49 -13.71 14.06 -6.73
C ARG A 49 -12.48 13.63 -5.94
N ALA A 50 -11.42 14.43 -6.01
CA ALA A 50 -10.21 14.18 -5.25
C ALA A 50 -10.47 14.24 -3.74
N GLY A 51 -10.11 13.19 -3.02
CA GLY A 51 -10.28 13.05 -1.56
C GLY A 51 -11.61 12.41 -1.12
N ALA A 52 -12.38 11.80 -2.04
CA ALA A 52 -13.57 11.04 -1.66
C ALA A 52 -13.18 9.76 -0.90
N LEU A 53 -13.82 9.54 0.26
CA LEU A 53 -13.69 8.29 0.99
C LEU A 53 -14.34 7.16 0.22
N ARG A 54 -13.71 5.98 0.31
CA ARG A 54 -14.26 4.74 -0.20
C ARG A 54 -15.59 4.45 0.49
N GLU A 55 -16.63 4.17 -0.29
CA GLU A 55 -17.91 3.73 0.28
C GLU A 55 -17.73 2.37 0.96
N GLY A 56 -18.12 2.30 2.22
CA GLY A 56 -17.97 1.11 3.03
C GLY A 56 -18.60 1.26 4.40
N LEU A 57 -18.59 0.17 5.17
CA LEU A 57 -19.27 0.12 6.45
C LEU A 57 -18.69 1.13 7.45
N LEU A 58 -17.36 1.28 7.47
CA LEU A 58 -16.68 2.22 8.35
C LEU A 58 -17.00 3.67 7.97
N SER A 59 -16.90 4.05 6.69
CA SER A 59 -17.24 5.42 6.27
C SER A 59 -18.72 5.74 6.48
N HIS A 60 -19.62 4.76 6.33
CA HIS A 60 -21.04 4.93 6.60
C HIS A 60 -21.36 5.18 8.09
N ILE A 61 -20.77 4.39 9.00
CA ILE A 61 -21.07 4.47 10.44
C ILE A 61 -20.23 5.56 11.13
N LEU A 62 -18.96 5.69 10.75
CA LEU A 62 -17.98 6.57 11.39
C LEU A 62 -17.78 7.90 10.66
N GLY A 63 -18.40 8.12 9.49
CA GLY A 63 -18.34 9.40 8.78
C GLY A 63 -16.94 9.84 8.37
N ASP A 64 -16.83 11.05 7.82
CA ASP A 64 -15.62 11.47 7.12
C ASP A 64 -14.37 11.70 8.01
N ASP A 65 -14.57 11.82 9.32
CA ASP A 65 -13.54 12.12 10.30
C ASP A 65 -12.85 10.88 10.89
N TYR A 66 -13.26 9.67 10.49
CA TYR A 66 -12.76 8.45 11.11
C TYR A 66 -11.26 8.23 10.92
N ILE A 67 -10.69 8.65 9.78
CA ILE A 67 -9.24 8.53 9.54
C ILE A 67 -8.48 9.34 10.58
N ALA A 68 -8.84 10.62 10.74
CA ALA A 68 -8.24 11.50 11.74
C ALA A 68 -8.36 10.94 13.16
N SER A 69 -9.55 10.47 13.52
CA SER A 69 -9.84 9.90 14.83
C SER A 69 -9.03 8.62 15.10
N ALA A 70 -8.87 7.75 14.09
CA ALA A 70 -8.07 6.54 14.19
C ALA A 70 -6.59 6.84 14.43
N PHE A 71 -6.02 7.82 13.73
CA PHE A 71 -4.62 8.24 13.96
C PHE A 71 -4.41 8.88 15.34
N ILE A 72 -5.36 9.70 15.82
CA ILE A 72 -5.31 10.29 17.17
C ILE A 72 -5.30 9.16 18.21
N LEU A 73 -6.24 8.23 18.10
CA LEU A 73 -6.35 7.10 19.03
C LEU A 73 -5.11 6.20 18.98
N ALA A 74 -4.63 5.85 17.79
CA ALA A 74 -3.41 5.07 17.62
C ALA A 74 -2.20 5.79 18.24
N LYS A 75 -2.08 7.11 18.11
CA LYS A 75 -0.98 7.86 18.72
C LYS A 75 -1.07 7.88 20.24
N GLN A 76 -2.27 7.98 20.80
CA GLN A 76 -2.49 7.95 22.25
C GLN A 76 -2.07 6.61 22.85
N LEU A 77 -2.43 5.50 22.19
CA LEU A 77 -2.13 4.15 22.67
C LEU A 77 -0.69 3.73 22.37
N ALA A 78 -0.14 4.13 21.22
CA ALA A 78 1.18 3.74 20.74
C ALA A 78 2.05 4.95 20.37
N PRO A 79 2.48 5.77 21.34
CA PRO A 79 3.21 7.01 21.07
C PRO A 79 4.57 6.80 20.38
N ALA A 80 5.20 5.63 20.56
CA ALA A 80 6.50 5.32 19.97
C ALA A 80 6.42 4.71 18.57
N ILE A 81 5.26 4.18 18.15
CA ILE A 81 5.13 3.46 16.88
C ILE A 81 4.92 4.45 15.73
N PRO A 82 5.70 4.38 14.63
CA PRO A 82 5.41 5.11 13.40
C PRO A 82 4.07 4.68 12.79
N LEU A 83 3.13 5.63 12.69
CA LEU A 83 1.79 5.39 12.15
C LEU A 83 1.76 5.60 10.64
N VAL A 84 1.08 4.71 9.93
CA VAL A 84 1.09 4.64 8.47
C VAL A 84 -0.34 4.72 7.91
N TYR A 85 -0.50 5.51 6.85
CA TYR A 85 -1.64 5.41 5.94
C TYR A 85 -1.19 4.60 4.71
N ASN A 86 -1.79 3.44 4.47
CA ASN A 86 -1.42 2.52 3.38
C ASN A 86 -2.50 2.50 2.28
N ASP A 87 -2.09 2.60 1.01
CA ASP A 87 -3.03 2.62 -0.11
C ASP A 87 -2.37 2.22 -1.44
N PHE A 88 -3.19 1.92 -2.44
CA PHE A 88 -2.77 1.65 -3.82
C PHE A 88 -3.25 2.74 -4.78
N GLY A 89 -2.70 2.71 -6.01
CA GLY A 89 -3.19 3.48 -7.14
C GLY A 89 -2.34 4.69 -7.57
N PRO A 90 -1.52 5.37 -6.74
CA PRO A 90 -0.62 6.41 -7.23
C PRO A 90 0.27 6.01 -8.40
N GLU A 91 0.66 4.74 -8.46
CA GLU A 91 1.44 4.14 -9.56
C GLU A 91 0.72 4.20 -10.92
N TYR A 92 -0.60 4.43 -10.94
CA TYR A 92 -1.43 4.43 -12.15
C TYR A 92 -2.36 5.63 -12.30
N SER A 93 -2.55 6.44 -11.26
CA SER A 93 -3.61 7.46 -11.23
C SER A 93 -3.14 8.77 -10.60
N PHE A 94 -3.09 9.81 -11.43
CA PHE A 94 -2.94 11.20 -10.99
C PHE A 94 -4.02 11.62 -9.98
N THR A 95 -5.29 11.27 -10.24
CA THR A 95 -6.41 11.64 -9.36
C THR A 95 -6.28 10.98 -7.98
N LYS A 96 -5.87 9.70 -7.93
CA LYS A 96 -5.62 9.01 -6.66
C LYS A 96 -4.44 9.65 -5.91
N THR A 97 -3.35 9.96 -6.62
CA THR A 97 -2.19 10.66 -6.05
C THR A 97 -2.60 11.99 -5.41
N ARG A 98 -3.37 12.83 -6.12
CA ARG A 98 -3.88 14.11 -5.59
C ARG A 98 -4.80 13.92 -4.38
N SER A 99 -5.59 12.84 -4.35
CA SER A 99 -6.49 12.54 -3.24
C SER A 99 -5.71 12.18 -1.98
N ILE A 100 -4.69 11.33 -2.10
CA ILE A 100 -3.80 10.94 -1.00
C ILE A 100 -3.05 12.16 -0.46
N LEU A 101 -2.45 12.97 -1.34
CA LEU A 101 -1.73 14.18 -0.91
C LEU A 101 -2.66 15.16 -0.19
N ARG A 102 -3.88 15.38 -0.70
CA ARG A 102 -4.87 16.24 -0.04
C ARG A 102 -5.25 15.73 1.35
N LEU A 103 -5.41 14.41 1.52
CA LEU A 103 -5.67 13.79 2.82
C LEU A 103 -4.51 14.05 3.77
N LEU A 104 -3.28 13.71 3.37
CA LEU A 104 -2.08 13.83 4.20
C LEU A 104 -1.79 15.30 4.58
N GLU A 105 -1.93 16.24 3.64
CA GLU A 105 -1.84 17.67 3.92
C GLU A 105 -2.90 18.12 4.94
N GLY A 106 -4.13 17.60 4.82
CA GLY A 106 -5.23 17.88 5.74
C GLY A 106 -4.97 17.37 7.14
N LEU A 107 -4.41 16.16 7.28
CA LEU A 107 -3.99 15.59 8.56
C LEU A 107 -2.83 16.39 9.16
N LYS A 108 -1.81 16.71 8.35
CA LYS A 108 -0.66 17.53 8.78
C LYS A 108 -1.09 18.91 9.28
N ARG A 109 -1.99 19.61 8.58
CA ARG A 109 -2.52 20.91 9.03
C ARG A 109 -3.28 20.85 10.35
N LYS A 110 -3.86 19.70 10.68
CA LYS A 110 -4.56 19.45 11.95
C LYS A 110 -3.63 18.87 13.02
N GLU A 111 -2.32 18.84 12.77
CA GLU A 111 -1.31 18.26 13.66
C GLU A 111 -1.55 16.77 13.99
N ILE A 112 -2.24 16.06 13.08
CA ILE A 112 -2.49 14.62 13.23
C ILE A 112 -1.26 13.87 12.72
N PRO A 113 -0.63 13.01 13.55
CA PRO A 113 0.66 12.44 13.24
C PRO A 113 0.52 11.24 12.28
N VAL A 114 0.85 11.46 11.02
CA VAL A 114 1.15 10.40 10.05
C VAL A 114 2.67 10.39 9.86
N ALA A 115 3.31 9.29 10.22
CA ALA A 115 4.76 9.17 10.12
C ALA A 115 5.19 8.69 8.73
N ARG A 116 4.42 7.77 8.13
CA ARG A 116 4.76 7.18 6.82
C ARG A 116 3.53 7.07 5.93
N PHE A 117 3.76 7.11 4.62
CA PHE A 117 2.79 6.71 3.62
C PHE A 117 3.24 5.37 3.01
N GLY A 118 2.35 4.38 3.08
CA GLY A 118 2.52 3.07 2.46
C GLY A 118 1.95 3.06 1.05
N LEU A 119 2.82 2.78 0.07
CA LEU A 119 2.44 2.55 -1.31
C LEU A 119 2.48 1.05 -1.59
N GLN A 120 1.31 0.43 -1.77
CA GLN A 120 1.17 -1.02 -1.94
C GLN A 120 2.00 -1.54 -3.13
N ALA A 121 1.94 -0.85 -4.27
CA ALA A 121 2.65 -1.24 -5.48
C ALA A 121 2.24 -2.63 -6.04
N HIS A 122 0.93 -2.89 -6.09
CA HIS A 122 0.37 -4.00 -6.85
C HIS A 122 0.40 -3.69 -8.36
N LEU A 123 1.49 -4.07 -9.01
CA LEU A 123 1.74 -3.71 -10.40
C LEU A 123 1.09 -4.70 -11.39
N SER A 124 1.04 -4.30 -12.66
CA SER A 124 0.53 -5.10 -13.77
C SER A 124 1.50 -5.08 -14.95
N THR A 125 1.68 -6.23 -15.61
CA THR A 125 2.52 -6.33 -16.82
C THR A 125 1.99 -5.48 -17.99
N THR A 126 0.70 -5.16 -18.00
CA THR A 126 0.04 -4.47 -19.13
C THR A 126 -0.30 -3.01 -18.86
N MET A 127 -0.22 -2.54 -17.62
CA MET A 127 -0.58 -1.16 -17.28
C MET A 127 0.64 -0.24 -17.37
N LYS A 128 0.44 0.97 -17.90
CA LYS A 128 1.47 2.02 -17.96
C LYS A 128 1.61 2.66 -16.58
N ILE A 129 2.84 2.76 -16.06
CA ILE A 129 3.09 3.42 -14.78
C ILE A 129 3.08 4.94 -14.97
N ASP A 130 2.41 5.64 -14.08
CA ASP A 130 2.40 7.10 -14.04
C ASP A 130 3.61 7.62 -13.25
N GLN A 131 4.76 7.65 -13.93
CA GLN A 131 6.02 8.08 -13.32
C GLN A 131 5.99 9.55 -12.83
N LEU A 132 5.16 10.41 -13.44
CA LEU A 132 5.05 11.81 -13.02
C LEU A 132 4.31 11.92 -11.68
N SER A 133 3.24 11.14 -11.51
CA SER A 133 2.52 11.04 -10.24
C SER A 133 3.40 10.47 -9.14
N LEU A 134 4.22 9.46 -9.42
CA LEU A 134 5.18 8.91 -8.45
C LEU A 134 6.24 9.94 -8.01
N LYS A 135 6.82 10.71 -8.94
CA LYS A 135 7.75 11.80 -8.61
C LYS A 135 7.09 12.88 -7.75
N THR A 136 5.84 13.22 -8.09
CA THR A 136 5.06 14.21 -7.34
C THR A 136 4.79 13.72 -5.93
N LEU A 137 4.29 12.50 -5.78
CA LEU A 137 4.06 11.86 -4.49
C LEU A 137 5.31 11.89 -3.62
N ALA A 138 6.44 11.37 -4.12
CA ALA A 138 7.69 11.30 -3.36
C ALA A 138 8.17 12.70 -2.89
N ARG A 139 8.08 13.72 -3.75
CA ARG A 139 8.47 15.09 -3.41
C ARG A 139 7.60 15.70 -2.33
N GLU A 140 6.28 15.56 -2.46
CA GLU A 140 5.33 16.15 -1.50
C GLU A 140 5.39 15.44 -0.15
N LEU A 141 5.60 14.12 -0.13
CA LEU A 141 5.84 13.38 1.12
C LEU A 141 7.10 13.88 1.84
N GLN A 142 8.20 14.08 1.11
CA GLN A 142 9.43 14.65 1.66
C GLN A 142 9.20 16.07 2.22
N ALA A 143 8.49 16.93 1.48
CA ALA A 143 8.11 18.27 1.96
C ALA A 143 7.20 18.22 3.20
N MET A 144 6.40 17.16 3.32
CA MET A 144 5.58 16.92 4.50
C MET A 144 6.34 16.30 5.68
N ASN A 145 7.59 15.86 5.49
CA ASN A 145 8.34 15.03 6.45
C ASN A 145 7.58 13.74 6.79
N ILE A 146 7.01 13.10 5.77
CA ILE A 146 6.36 11.79 5.83
C ILE A 146 7.23 10.83 5.03
N ASP A 147 7.68 9.73 5.65
CA ASP A 147 8.49 8.73 4.95
C ASP A 147 7.64 7.97 3.92
N LEU A 148 8.20 7.68 2.75
CA LEU A 148 7.61 6.74 1.80
C LEU A 148 8.10 5.32 2.09
N ILE A 149 7.19 4.36 2.17
CA ILE A 149 7.50 2.93 2.24
C ILE A 149 6.74 2.17 1.16
N ILE A 150 7.40 1.20 0.51
CA ILE A 150 6.73 0.27 -0.41
C ILE A 150 6.34 -0.97 0.40
N THR A 151 5.06 -1.30 0.42
CA THR A 151 4.48 -2.23 1.42
C THR A 151 4.10 -3.60 0.85
N GLU A 152 3.70 -3.69 -0.42
CA GLU A 152 3.05 -4.90 -0.97
C GLU A 152 3.49 -5.19 -2.42
N LEU A 153 4.77 -4.95 -2.75
CA LEU A 153 5.24 -5.03 -4.13
C LEU A 153 5.05 -6.43 -4.72
N ASP A 154 4.24 -6.50 -5.77
CA ASP A 154 4.07 -7.68 -6.61
C ASP A 154 3.60 -7.28 -8.03
N ILE A 155 3.67 -8.22 -8.98
CA ILE A 155 3.33 -7.94 -10.38
C ILE A 155 2.36 -8.99 -10.90
N ARG A 156 1.11 -8.60 -11.15
CA ARG A 156 0.15 -9.46 -11.84
C ARG A 156 0.45 -9.51 -13.33
N ASN A 157 0.73 -10.70 -13.86
CA ASN A 157 0.74 -10.90 -15.31
C ASN A 157 -0.68 -10.89 -15.86
N ARG A 158 -0.98 -9.94 -16.75
CA ARG A 158 -2.24 -9.85 -17.51
C ARG A 158 -2.07 -10.02 -19.01
N SER A 159 -0.88 -10.38 -19.48
CA SER A 159 -0.65 -10.73 -20.88
C SER A 159 -0.84 -12.23 -21.09
N ALA A 160 -1.69 -12.58 -22.06
CA ALA A 160 -1.91 -13.98 -22.47
C ALA A 160 -0.81 -14.48 -23.43
N PHE A 161 -0.01 -13.59 -24.00
CA PHE A 161 0.91 -13.87 -25.10
C PHE A 161 2.37 -14.06 -24.67
N LEU A 162 2.69 -13.79 -23.41
CA LEU A 162 4.05 -13.95 -22.89
C LEU A 162 4.27 -15.42 -22.50
N ASP A 163 5.44 -15.94 -22.88
CA ASP A 163 6.01 -17.15 -22.29
C ASP A 163 6.60 -16.85 -20.90
N GLU A 164 7.13 -17.86 -20.23
CA GLU A 164 7.67 -17.71 -18.88
C GLU A 164 8.83 -16.69 -18.82
N ALA A 165 9.77 -16.76 -19.75
CA ALA A 165 10.90 -15.84 -19.81
C ALA A 165 10.43 -14.40 -20.07
N GLY A 166 9.46 -14.22 -20.97
CA GLY A 166 8.81 -12.95 -21.25
C GLY A 166 8.13 -12.36 -20.01
N VAL A 167 7.37 -13.15 -19.27
CA VAL A 167 6.75 -12.71 -18.00
C VAL A 167 7.82 -12.25 -17.02
N ASN A 168 8.86 -13.06 -16.80
CA ASN A 168 9.94 -12.73 -15.86
C ASN A 168 10.64 -11.40 -16.21
N ASN A 169 10.92 -11.17 -17.49
CA ASN A 169 11.57 -9.94 -17.97
C ASN A 169 10.65 -8.72 -17.86
N VAL A 170 9.37 -8.85 -18.25
CA VAL A 170 8.41 -7.75 -18.15
C VAL A 170 8.16 -7.36 -16.69
N CYS A 171 8.00 -8.33 -15.79
CA CYS A 171 7.86 -8.05 -14.36
C CYS A 171 9.08 -7.30 -13.80
N ALA A 172 10.29 -7.73 -14.15
CA ALA A 172 11.52 -7.04 -13.73
C ALA A 172 11.59 -5.60 -14.26
N ASN A 173 11.22 -5.38 -15.52
CA ASN A 173 11.18 -4.04 -16.11
C ASN A 173 10.12 -3.16 -15.46
N LYS A 174 8.96 -3.70 -15.07
CA LYS A 174 7.93 -2.95 -14.35
C LYS A 174 8.39 -2.47 -12.98
N VAL A 175 9.15 -3.31 -12.25
CA VAL A 175 9.76 -2.88 -10.98
C VAL A 175 10.74 -1.73 -11.21
N ARG A 176 11.57 -1.79 -12.25
CA ARG A 176 12.48 -0.68 -12.60
C ARG A 176 11.69 0.60 -12.92
N GLU A 177 10.74 0.51 -13.85
CA GLU A 177 9.88 1.64 -14.27
C GLU A 177 9.14 2.29 -13.08
N PHE A 178 8.78 1.49 -12.07
CA PHE A 178 8.16 1.96 -10.84
C PHE A 178 9.13 2.63 -9.87
N LEU A 179 10.30 2.03 -9.62
CA LEU A 179 11.25 2.50 -8.61
C LEU A 179 12.10 3.69 -9.10
N GLU A 180 12.47 3.75 -10.38
CA GLU A 180 13.28 4.85 -10.94
C GLU A 180 12.74 6.26 -10.61
N PRO A 181 11.46 6.60 -10.87
CA PRO A 181 10.94 7.92 -10.53
C PRO A 181 10.96 8.22 -9.03
N ILE A 182 10.73 7.23 -8.18
CA ILE A 182 10.72 7.40 -6.73
C ILE A 182 12.14 7.69 -6.23
N PHE A 183 13.10 6.82 -6.57
CA PHE A 183 14.50 6.95 -6.18
C PHE A 183 15.17 8.20 -6.76
N SER A 184 14.68 8.73 -7.89
CA SER A 184 15.15 10.01 -8.43
C SER A 184 14.83 11.23 -7.55
N ILE A 185 13.90 11.10 -6.60
CA ILE A 185 13.52 12.14 -5.64
C ILE A 185 14.05 11.82 -4.25
N ALA A 186 13.67 10.66 -3.70
CA ALA A 186 14.14 10.16 -2.41
C ALA A 186 13.96 8.64 -2.36
N ALA A 187 14.95 7.93 -1.85
CA ALA A 187 14.82 6.50 -1.62
C ALA A 187 13.69 6.23 -0.59
N PRO A 188 12.80 5.25 -0.84
CA PRO A 188 11.84 4.82 0.16
C PRO A 188 12.58 4.19 1.35
N ARG A 189 12.02 4.32 2.55
CA ARG A 189 12.64 3.79 3.77
C ARG A 189 12.71 2.26 3.77
N GLN A 190 11.77 1.60 3.11
CA GLN A 190 11.76 0.14 2.93
C GLN A 190 11.02 -0.26 1.66
N ILE A 191 11.34 -1.47 1.18
CA ILE A 191 10.61 -2.16 0.12
C ILE A 191 10.25 -3.56 0.60
N VAL A 192 8.95 -3.82 0.71
CA VAL A 192 8.38 -5.11 1.09
C VAL A 192 7.64 -5.69 -0.11
N THR A 193 7.90 -6.96 -0.42
CA THR A 193 7.15 -7.70 -1.44
C THR A 193 5.98 -8.44 -0.81
N TRP A 194 4.86 -8.58 -1.53
CA TRP A 194 3.67 -9.25 -1.01
C TRP A 194 3.75 -10.78 -1.13
N GLY A 195 4.69 -11.33 -0.36
CA GLY A 195 5.09 -12.72 -0.38
C GLY A 195 6.57 -12.89 -0.74
N LEU A 196 7.03 -14.14 -0.67
CA LEU A 196 8.41 -14.51 -0.94
C LEU A 196 8.56 -15.33 -2.23
N LEU A 197 7.76 -16.38 -2.38
CA LEU A 197 7.82 -17.35 -3.48
C LEU A 197 6.56 -17.26 -4.35
N ASP A 198 6.72 -17.31 -5.68
CA ASP A 198 5.62 -17.20 -6.64
C ASP A 198 4.42 -18.12 -6.31
N GLY A 199 4.68 -19.38 -5.96
CA GLY A 199 3.65 -20.39 -5.69
C GLY A 199 2.77 -20.10 -4.46
N TYR A 200 3.21 -19.23 -3.55
CA TYR A 200 2.48 -18.85 -2.33
C TYR A 200 1.87 -17.45 -2.40
N SER A 201 2.06 -16.72 -3.51
CA SER A 201 1.42 -15.43 -3.71
C SER A 201 -0.10 -15.57 -3.71
N TRP A 202 -0.82 -14.56 -3.22
CA TRP A 202 -2.28 -14.45 -3.37
C TRP A 202 -2.72 -14.46 -4.86
N LEU A 203 -1.84 -14.05 -5.78
CA LEU A 203 -2.05 -14.11 -7.22
C LEU A 203 -1.99 -15.54 -7.79
N SER A 204 -1.58 -16.55 -7.00
CA SER A 204 -1.54 -17.95 -7.45
C SER A 204 -2.93 -18.56 -7.68
N SER A 205 -3.99 -17.93 -7.17
CA SER A 205 -5.38 -18.36 -7.36
C SER A 205 -5.76 -18.45 -8.84
N LYS A 206 -6.58 -19.45 -9.18
CA LYS A 206 -7.10 -19.67 -10.55
C LYS A 206 -7.80 -18.44 -11.13
N MET A 207 -8.43 -17.62 -10.29
CA MET A 207 -9.10 -16.37 -10.68
C MET A 207 -8.15 -15.34 -11.34
N TYR A 208 -6.86 -15.42 -11.05
CA TYR A 208 -5.87 -14.46 -11.56
C TYR A 208 -5.03 -15.02 -12.71
N LYS A 209 -5.28 -16.26 -13.15
CA LYS A 209 -4.61 -16.81 -14.35
C LYS A 209 -5.04 -16.07 -15.60
N THR A 210 -4.06 -15.79 -16.46
CA THR A 210 -4.27 -15.11 -17.74
C THR A 210 -4.12 -16.07 -18.91
N ASN A 211 -3.27 -17.09 -18.77
CA ASN A 211 -3.09 -18.19 -19.70
C ASN A 211 -2.77 -19.47 -18.90
N SER A 212 -2.23 -20.49 -19.57
CA SER A 212 -1.83 -21.74 -18.92
C SER A 212 -0.68 -21.58 -17.92
N LEU A 213 0.10 -20.49 -17.99
CA LEU A 213 1.23 -20.26 -17.11
C LEU A 213 0.75 -19.84 -15.70
N PRO A 214 1.42 -20.30 -14.64
CA PRO A 214 1.21 -19.78 -13.30
C PRO A 214 1.58 -18.28 -13.24
N GLN A 215 1.01 -17.55 -12.28
CA GLN A 215 1.47 -16.22 -11.97
C GLN A 215 2.91 -16.29 -11.45
N ARG A 216 3.73 -15.30 -11.84
CA ARG A 216 5.13 -15.19 -11.43
C ARG A 216 5.41 -13.80 -10.83
N PRO A 217 4.72 -13.42 -9.75
CA PRO A 217 4.65 -12.03 -9.32
C PRO A 217 5.81 -11.56 -8.44
N LEU A 218 6.68 -12.45 -7.95
CA LEU A 218 7.64 -12.16 -6.88
C LEU A 218 9.12 -12.32 -7.33
N PRO A 219 10.11 -11.93 -6.51
CA PRO A 219 11.53 -12.02 -6.88
C PRO A 219 12.08 -13.46 -6.94
N LEU A 220 11.43 -14.41 -6.26
CA LEU A 220 11.81 -15.82 -6.23
C LEU A 220 10.72 -16.68 -6.86
N ASP A 221 11.13 -17.68 -7.64
CA ASP A 221 10.20 -18.67 -8.16
C ASP A 221 9.70 -19.64 -7.07
N GLU A 222 8.84 -20.58 -7.44
CA GLU A 222 8.27 -21.59 -6.54
C GLU A 222 9.31 -22.47 -5.83
N ASN A 223 10.52 -22.59 -6.39
CA ASN A 223 11.63 -23.37 -5.84
C ASN A 223 12.67 -22.50 -5.12
N GLY A 224 12.38 -21.20 -4.91
CA GLY A 224 13.29 -20.26 -4.27
C GLY A 224 14.45 -19.78 -5.16
N LYS A 225 14.42 -20.05 -6.47
CA LYS A 225 15.44 -19.54 -7.38
C LYS A 225 15.17 -18.08 -7.71
N ARG A 226 16.23 -17.29 -7.75
CA ARG A 226 16.18 -15.86 -8.09
C ARG A 226 15.74 -15.65 -9.53
N LYS A 227 14.77 -14.76 -9.72
CA LYS A 227 14.31 -14.28 -11.01
C LYS A 227 14.95 -12.93 -11.37
N PRO A 228 14.85 -12.45 -12.63
CA PRO A 228 15.38 -11.14 -13.02
C PRO A 228 14.94 -9.97 -12.12
N MET A 229 13.73 -10.02 -11.56
CA MET A 229 13.22 -9.03 -10.60
C MET A 229 14.13 -8.89 -9.36
N TRP A 230 14.70 -9.98 -8.85
CA TRP A 230 15.66 -9.94 -7.73
C TRP A 230 16.84 -9.03 -8.05
N SER A 231 17.41 -9.16 -9.26
CA SER A 231 18.55 -8.36 -9.69
C SER A 231 18.20 -6.89 -9.78
N VAL A 232 16.99 -6.54 -10.22
CA VAL A 232 16.51 -5.15 -10.26
C VAL A 232 16.40 -4.58 -8.85
N LEU A 233 15.75 -5.29 -7.93
CA LEU A 233 15.64 -4.85 -6.53
C LEU A 233 17.02 -4.64 -5.90
N ARG A 234 17.97 -5.56 -6.15
CA ARG A 234 19.34 -5.43 -5.66
C ARG A 234 20.05 -4.17 -6.18
N GLN A 235 19.79 -3.76 -7.43
CA GLN A 235 20.40 -2.54 -8.00
C GLN A 235 19.96 -1.29 -7.24
N PHE A 236 18.70 -1.21 -6.82
CA PHE A 236 18.18 -0.06 -6.05
C PHE A 236 18.59 -0.08 -4.57
N LEU A 237 18.81 -1.26 -3.99
CA LEU A 237 19.12 -1.41 -2.56
C LEU A 237 20.63 -1.40 -2.25
N CYS A 238 21.49 -1.64 -3.25
CA CYS A 238 22.94 -1.77 -3.05
C CYS A 238 23.78 -0.86 -3.98
N GLY A 239 23.15 -0.09 -4.86
CA GLY A 239 23.81 0.89 -5.73
C GLY A 239 23.75 2.28 -5.13
#